data_AF-A0A955G7G9-F1
#
_entry.id   AF-A0A955G7G9-F1
#
_cell.length_a   1.000
_cell.length_b   1.000
_cell.length_c   1.000
_cell.angle_alpha   90.00
_cell.angle_beta   90.00
_cell.angle_gamma   90.00
#
_symmetry.space_group_name_H-M   'P 1'
#
loop_
_entity.id
_entity.type
_entity.pdbx_description
1 polymer ?
#
loop_
_entity_poly.entity_id
_entity_poly.type
_entity_poly.pdbx_seq_one_letter_code
_entity_poly.pdbx_strand_id
1 'polypeptide(L)'
;MRINKQNGFTIVELLIASAVFSFVILGASVAIIQISRLYYKGIIVSNTQTSAKAILDSITQAIQYESATIVSNDNASTVSLGDAPTTPHAVSVVCIGNNRFTFVKGVKQGSDTDNIKHAMWRDKIDNSGACSTGVPDLTGSPLAGHDMLSDNMRVSKLEVNALKDSVGNETGLYEVKLTVIYGDDDLIDGDKCKGQVAGSQWCSVVNYSTIVFKRIK
;
A
#
# COMPACT_ATOMS: atom_id res chain seq x y z
N MET A 1 42.22 -56.58 28.99
CA MET A 1 41.51 -55.28 28.96
C MET A 1 42.52 -54.21 28.55
N ARG A 2 42.59 -53.83 27.27
CA ARG A 2 43.56 -52.83 26.77
C ARG A 2 43.01 -51.43 27.08
N ILE A 3 43.71 -50.72 27.95
CA ILE A 3 43.46 -49.30 28.23
C ILE A 3 44.06 -48.50 27.07
N ASN A 4 43.22 -47.95 26.20
CA ASN A 4 43.68 -47.02 25.17
C ASN A 4 44.13 -45.72 25.85
N LYS A 5 45.39 -45.31 25.61
CA LYS A 5 45.90 -43.99 26.01
C LYS A 5 45.02 -42.92 25.36
N GLN A 6 44.23 -42.22 26.16
CA GLN A 6 43.55 -41.00 25.74
C GLN A 6 44.55 -39.84 25.87
N ASN A 7 44.97 -39.30 24.73
CA ASN A 7 45.72 -38.05 24.72
C ASN A 7 44.72 -36.93 25.02
N GLY A 8 44.84 -36.31 26.20
CA GLY A 8 44.04 -35.15 26.56
C GLY A 8 44.36 -33.97 25.65
N PHE A 9 43.33 -33.21 25.30
CA PHE A 9 43.48 -31.95 24.56
C PHE A 9 44.22 -30.92 25.42
N THR A 10 45.12 -30.15 24.82
CA THR A 10 45.80 -29.07 25.52
C THR A 10 44.87 -27.86 25.68
N ILE A 11 45.05 -27.08 26.76
CA ILE A 11 44.27 -25.85 27.01
C ILE A 11 44.36 -24.88 25.82
N VAL A 12 45.53 -24.83 25.16
CA VAL A 12 45.77 -23.96 24.00
C VAL A 12 44.93 -24.38 22.80
N GLU A 13 44.82 -25.66 22.50
CA GLU A 13 43.98 -26.16 21.41
C GLU A 13 42.48 -25.87 21.65
N LEU A 14 42.02 -25.98 22.91
CA LEU A 14 40.65 -25.63 23.29
C LEU A 14 40.36 -24.14 23.13
N LEU A 15 41.32 -23.27 23.48
CA LEU A 15 41.21 -21.82 23.29
C LEU A 15 41.18 -21.43 21.80
N ILE A 16 42.00 -22.06 20.95
CA ILE A 16 41.97 -21.81 19.50
C ILE A 16 40.66 -22.33 18.88
N ALA A 17 40.22 -23.53 19.27
CA ALA A 17 38.98 -24.11 18.77
C ALA A 17 37.77 -23.24 19.12
N SER A 18 37.68 -22.75 20.36
CA SER A 18 36.61 -21.83 20.78
C SER A 18 36.66 -20.47 20.08
N ALA A 19 37.86 -19.95 19.78
CA ALA A 19 38.02 -18.71 19.01
C ALA A 19 37.49 -18.87 17.57
N VAL A 20 37.91 -19.92 16.86
CA VAL A 20 37.44 -20.20 15.50
C VAL A 20 35.93 -20.43 15.48
N PHE A 21 35.42 -21.22 16.43
CA PHE A 21 33.99 -21.48 16.56
C PHE A 21 33.18 -20.18 16.78
N SER A 22 33.70 -19.26 17.59
CA SER A 22 33.07 -17.95 17.82
C SER A 22 32.99 -17.12 16.55
N PHE A 23 34.04 -17.10 15.72
CA PHE A 23 34.02 -16.41 14.43
C PHE A 23 33.00 -17.03 13.46
N VAL A 24 32.89 -18.36 13.44
CA VAL A 24 31.89 -19.06 12.60
C VAL A 24 30.46 -18.69 13.02
N ILE A 25 30.16 -18.69 14.32
CA ILE A 25 28.82 -18.28 14.83
C ILE A 25 28.53 -16.81 14.49
N LEU A 26 29.51 -15.92 14.64
CA LEU A 26 29.35 -14.51 14.32
C LEU A 26 29.07 -14.32 12.82
N GLY A 27 29.81 -15.02 11.96
CA GLY A 27 29.57 -15.02 10.52
C GLY A 27 28.18 -15.53 10.14
N ALA A 28 27.75 -16.64 10.74
CA ALA A 28 26.41 -17.20 10.52
C ALA A 28 25.30 -16.24 10.97
N SER A 29 25.49 -15.55 12.09
CA SER A 29 24.53 -14.57 12.62
C SER A 29 24.37 -13.37 11.70
N VAL A 30 25.46 -12.83 11.15
CA VAL A 30 25.41 -11.75 10.16
C VAL A 30 24.66 -12.19 8.89
N ALA A 31 24.95 -13.41 8.39
CA ALA A 31 24.26 -13.95 7.23
C ALA A 31 22.74 -14.08 7.47
N ILE A 32 22.32 -14.59 8.63
CA ILE A 32 20.90 -14.73 8.97
C ILE A 32 20.21 -13.36 9.02
N ILE A 33 20.80 -12.36 9.65
CA ILE A 33 20.21 -11.01 9.74
C ILE A 33 19.99 -10.42 8.33
N GLN A 34 20.94 -10.61 7.42
CA GLN A 34 20.81 -10.13 6.04
C GLN A 34 19.66 -10.84 5.31
N ILE A 35 19.54 -12.17 5.45
CA ILE A 35 18.45 -12.96 4.86
C ILE A 35 17.10 -12.51 5.43
N SER A 36 17.00 -12.32 6.75
CA SER A 36 15.77 -11.87 7.40
C SER A 36 15.30 -10.52 6.85
N ARG A 37 16.21 -9.54 6.69
CA ARG A 37 15.86 -8.23 6.11
C ARG A 37 15.35 -8.35 4.67
N LEU A 38 15.98 -9.19 3.85
CA LEU A 38 15.53 -9.44 2.48
C LEU A 38 14.16 -10.12 2.45
N TYR A 39 13.93 -11.09 3.33
CA TYR A 39 12.66 -11.80 3.45
C TYR A 39 11.51 -10.86 3.78
N TYR A 40 11.65 -10.04 4.82
CA TYR A 40 10.60 -9.10 5.18
C TYR A 40 10.34 -8.05 4.11
N LYS A 41 11.38 -7.53 3.45
CA LYS A 41 11.22 -6.64 2.30
C LYS A 41 10.40 -7.32 1.20
N GLY A 42 10.69 -8.60 0.93
CA GLY A 42 9.92 -9.41 -0.03
C GLY A 42 8.44 -9.50 0.33
N ILE A 43 8.11 -9.74 1.60
CA ILE A 43 6.72 -9.76 2.09
C ILE A 43 6.04 -8.41 1.88
N ILE A 44 6.68 -7.32 2.31
CA ILE A 44 6.10 -5.97 2.22
C ILE A 44 5.80 -5.62 0.75
N VAL A 45 6.76 -5.87 -0.15
CA VAL A 45 6.58 -5.64 -1.58
C VAL A 45 5.44 -6.49 -2.13
N SER A 46 5.39 -7.78 -1.79
CA SER A 46 4.33 -8.70 -2.23
C SER A 46 2.95 -8.27 -1.74
N ASN A 47 2.82 -7.89 -0.48
CA ASN A 47 1.56 -7.44 0.09
C ASN A 47 1.09 -6.13 -0.55
N THR A 48 2.00 -5.15 -0.68
CA THR A 48 1.70 -3.85 -1.32
C THR A 48 1.24 -4.06 -2.76
N GLN A 49 1.90 -4.96 -3.49
CA GLN A 49 1.54 -5.30 -4.86
C GLN A 49 0.18 -5.99 -4.93
N THR A 50 -0.10 -6.91 -4.00
CA THR A 50 -1.39 -7.64 -3.94
C THR A 50 -2.55 -6.69 -3.67
N SER A 51 -2.42 -5.79 -2.69
CA SER A 51 -3.45 -4.79 -2.37
C SER A 51 -3.66 -3.81 -3.53
N ALA A 52 -2.58 -3.30 -4.13
CA ALA A 52 -2.66 -2.42 -5.30
C ALA A 52 -3.32 -3.11 -6.50
N LYS A 53 -3.02 -4.39 -6.74
CA LYS A 53 -3.66 -5.19 -7.79
C LYS A 53 -5.14 -5.42 -7.50
N ALA A 54 -5.52 -5.72 -6.26
CA ALA A 54 -6.92 -5.90 -5.87
C ALA A 54 -7.74 -4.62 -6.09
N ILE A 55 -7.18 -3.45 -5.75
CA ILE A 55 -7.78 -2.14 -6.05
C ILE A 55 -7.97 -1.96 -7.56
N LEU A 56 -6.89 -2.18 -8.34
CA LEU A 56 -6.92 -1.99 -9.79
C LEU A 56 -7.93 -2.91 -10.48
N ASP A 57 -7.96 -4.18 -10.08
CA ASP A 57 -8.88 -5.18 -10.61
C ASP A 57 -10.33 -4.81 -10.26
N SER A 58 -10.58 -4.33 -9.03
CA SER A 58 -11.91 -3.84 -8.62
C SER A 58 -12.37 -2.62 -9.42
N ILE A 59 -11.49 -1.65 -9.67
CA ILE A 59 -11.80 -0.45 -10.47
C ILE A 59 -12.06 -0.87 -11.92
N THR A 60 -11.18 -1.70 -12.49
CA THR A 60 -11.29 -2.22 -13.86
C THR A 60 -12.60 -2.98 -14.05
N GLN A 61 -12.97 -3.82 -13.09
CA GLN A 61 -14.25 -4.55 -13.12
C GLN A 61 -15.44 -3.57 -13.09
N ALA A 62 -15.41 -2.57 -12.22
CA ALA A 62 -16.46 -1.55 -12.20
C ALA A 62 -16.57 -0.83 -13.56
N ILE A 63 -15.45 -0.45 -14.18
CA ILE A 63 -15.45 0.24 -15.50
C ILE A 63 -16.05 -0.65 -16.60
N GLN A 64 -15.75 -1.95 -16.59
CA GLN A 64 -16.20 -2.86 -17.64
C GLN A 64 -17.70 -3.12 -17.57
N TYR A 65 -18.27 -3.27 -16.37
CA TYR A 65 -19.62 -3.81 -16.17
C TYR A 65 -20.66 -2.79 -15.70
N GLU A 66 -20.27 -1.62 -15.23
CA GLU A 66 -21.22 -0.59 -14.82
C GLU A 66 -21.58 0.30 -16.01
N SER A 67 -22.88 0.48 -16.28
CA SER A 67 -23.36 1.32 -17.38
C SER A 67 -23.26 2.81 -17.08
N ALA A 68 -23.12 3.23 -15.82
CA ALA A 68 -23.15 4.66 -15.48
C ALA A 68 -21.88 5.43 -15.85
N THR A 69 -22.01 6.76 -15.85
CA THR A 69 -20.91 7.72 -16.07
C THR A 69 -19.87 7.61 -14.96
N ILE A 70 -18.60 7.70 -15.32
CA ILE A 70 -17.50 7.78 -14.36
C ILE A 70 -17.39 9.23 -13.91
N VAL A 71 -17.49 9.46 -12.60
CA VAL A 71 -17.36 10.78 -12.00
C VAL A 71 -16.18 10.75 -11.04
N SER A 72 -15.16 11.56 -11.33
CA SER A 72 -14.01 11.76 -10.47
C SER A 72 -14.06 13.17 -9.91
N ASN A 73 -14.13 13.29 -8.59
CA ASN A 73 -14.09 14.55 -7.88
C ASN A 73 -12.83 14.59 -7.03
N ASP A 74 -11.79 15.21 -7.59
CA ASP A 74 -10.60 15.59 -6.85
C ASP A 74 -11.03 16.71 -5.89
N ASN A 75 -11.02 16.44 -4.58
CA ASN A 75 -11.55 17.31 -3.51
C ASN A 75 -13.08 17.27 -3.32
N ALA A 76 -13.69 16.08 -3.36
CA ALA A 76 -15.13 15.90 -3.09
C ALA A 76 -15.57 16.46 -1.73
N SER A 77 -14.69 16.43 -0.72
CA SER A 77 -14.92 17.05 0.59
C SER A 77 -13.60 17.22 1.35
N THR A 78 -13.53 18.22 2.22
CA THR A 78 -12.52 18.30 3.28
C THR A 78 -13.09 17.61 4.52
N VAL A 79 -12.53 16.47 4.91
CA VAL A 79 -12.90 15.85 6.18
C VAL A 79 -12.12 16.57 7.28
N SER A 80 -12.86 17.28 8.16
CA SER A 80 -12.29 17.82 9.38
C SER A 80 -12.13 16.66 10.36
N LEU A 81 -10.89 16.31 10.64
CA LEU A 81 -10.53 15.33 11.65
C LEU A 81 -10.88 15.96 13.01
N GLY A 82 -11.80 15.34 13.74
CA GLY A 82 -12.21 15.82 15.06
C GLY A 82 -10.98 16.08 15.94
N ASP A 83 -10.99 17.21 16.64
CA ASP A 83 -9.99 17.69 17.61
C ASP A 83 -8.51 17.37 17.28
N ALA A 84 -8.04 17.94 16.16
CA ALA A 84 -6.65 18.02 15.64
C ALA A 84 -6.11 16.72 14.98
N PRO A 85 -5.42 16.83 13.81
CA PRO A 85 -4.34 17.78 13.53
C PRO A 85 -4.66 18.89 12.52
N THR A 86 -3.80 19.91 12.53
CA THR A 86 -3.86 21.25 11.90
C THR A 86 -3.93 21.30 10.37
N THR A 87 -4.09 20.18 9.66
CA THR A 87 -4.09 20.15 8.19
C THR A 87 -5.35 19.48 7.65
N PRO A 88 -6.24 20.22 6.96
CA PRO A 88 -7.37 19.60 6.28
C PRO A 88 -6.84 18.64 5.21
N HIS A 89 -7.27 17.37 5.27
CA HIS A 89 -6.97 16.41 4.22
C HIS A 89 -8.04 16.47 3.14
N ALA A 90 -7.59 16.54 1.89
CA ALA A 90 -8.47 16.46 0.73
C ALA A 90 -8.92 15.00 0.55
N VAL A 91 -10.22 14.75 0.69
CA VAL A 91 -10.81 13.46 0.35
C VAL A 91 -11.19 13.48 -1.12
N SER A 92 -10.70 12.48 -1.84
CA SER A 92 -10.97 12.29 -3.25
C SER A 92 -11.91 11.12 -3.42
N VAL A 93 -12.87 11.27 -4.32
CA VAL A 93 -13.89 10.25 -4.58
C VAL A 93 -13.96 9.97 -6.06
N VAL A 94 -13.93 8.69 -6.40
CA VAL A 94 -14.13 8.20 -7.76
C VAL A 94 -15.33 7.27 -7.73
N CYS A 95 -16.37 7.59 -8.51
CA CYS A 95 -17.52 6.72 -8.66
C CYS A 95 -17.59 6.16 -10.07
N ILE A 96 -17.85 4.86 -10.13
CA ILE A 96 -18.01 4.10 -11.35
C ILE A 96 -19.28 3.27 -11.17
N GLY A 97 -20.37 3.72 -11.79
CA GLY A 97 -21.66 3.10 -11.53
C GLY A 97 -22.16 3.39 -10.13
N ASN A 98 -22.54 2.30 -9.46
CA ASN A 98 -22.91 2.32 -8.05
C ASN A 98 -21.72 2.02 -7.13
N ASN A 99 -20.52 1.81 -7.66
CA ASN A 99 -19.32 1.61 -6.84
C ASN A 99 -18.66 2.96 -6.59
N ARG A 100 -18.41 3.27 -5.33
CA ARG A 100 -17.70 4.48 -4.91
C ARG A 100 -16.40 4.09 -4.23
N PHE A 101 -15.33 4.73 -4.69
CA PHE A 101 -13.98 4.58 -4.16
C PHE A 101 -13.60 5.91 -3.51
N THR A 102 -13.51 5.90 -2.20
CA THR A 102 -13.14 7.08 -1.39
C THR A 102 -11.72 6.88 -0.91
N PHE A 103 -10.85 7.87 -1.10
CA PHE A 103 -9.48 7.80 -0.61
C PHE A 103 -8.97 9.14 -0.12
N VAL A 104 -8.03 9.09 0.83
CA VAL A 104 -7.35 10.27 1.33
C VAL A 104 -5.89 10.19 0.91
N LYS A 105 -5.46 11.15 0.09
CA LYS A 105 -4.13 11.13 -0.48
C LYS A 105 -3.07 11.29 0.63
N GLY A 106 -2.09 10.39 0.63
CA GLY A 106 -0.94 10.45 1.52
C GLY A 106 -1.21 10.01 2.95
N VAL A 107 -2.44 9.67 3.32
CA VAL A 107 -2.78 9.18 4.67
C VAL A 107 -2.60 7.68 4.74
N LYS A 108 -2.01 7.23 5.85
CA LYS A 108 -1.71 5.82 6.12
C LYS A 108 -2.94 5.10 6.69
N GLN A 109 -3.24 3.91 6.17
CA GLN A 109 -4.26 3.02 6.70
C GLN A 109 -3.92 2.62 8.13
N GLY A 110 -4.90 2.76 9.04
CA GLY A 110 -4.73 2.45 10.45
C GLY A 110 -3.85 3.46 11.22
N SER A 111 -3.68 4.68 10.72
CA SER A 111 -2.95 5.72 11.47
C SER A 111 -3.82 6.32 12.56
N ASP A 112 -3.44 6.12 13.82
CA ASP A 112 -4.10 6.77 14.95
C ASP A 112 -3.81 8.29 15.00
N THR A 113 -2.76 8.76 14.33
CA THR A 113 -2.34 10.17 14.37
C THR A 113 -3.32 11.11 13.70
N ASP A 114 -4.00 10.62 12.66
CA ASP A 114 -4.83 11.45 11.78
C ASP A 114 -6.32 11.19 12.03
N ASN A 115 -6.69 10.34 13.02
CA ASN A 115 -8.07 9.88 13.23
C ASN A 115 -8.76 9.25 12.00
N ILE A 116 -8.04 9.08 10.86
CA ILE A 116 -8.52 8.41 9.65
C ILE A 116 -8.14 6.94 9.78
N LYS A 117 -9.14 6.11 10.03
CA LYS A 117 -8.95 4.65 10.08
C LYS A 117 -8.90 4.07 8.68
N HIS A 118 -9.67 4.66 7.76
CA HIS A 118 -9.91 4.16 6.42
C HIS A 118 -9.27 5.09 5.37
N ALA A 119 -8.04 4.79 4.96
CA ALA A 119 -7.31 5.57 3.96
C ALA A 119 -7.82 5.34 2.53
N MET A 120 -8.32 4.13 2.25
CA MET A 120 -9.02 3.82 1.00
C MET A 120 -10.18 2.87 1.25
N TRP A 121 -11.38 3.38 1.02
CA TRP A 121 -12.64 2.71 1.26
C TRP A 121 -13.39 2.47 -0.05
N ARG A 122 -13.96 1.27 -0.19
CA ARG A 122 -14.90 0.96 -1.27
C ARG A 122 -16.27 0.69 -0.69
N ASP A 123 -17.27 1.41 -1.18
CA ASP A 123 -18.67 1.17 -0.86
C ASP A 123 -19.57 1.15 -2.10
N LYS A 124 -20.83 0.79 -1.88
CA LYS A 124 -21.88 0.81 -2.89
C LYS A 124 -22.87 1.91 -2.55
N ILE A 125 -23.14 2.78 -3.52
CA ILE A 125 -24.15 3.84 -3.42
C ILE A 125 -25.40 3.42 -4.19
N ASP A 126 -26.58 3.72 -3.63
CA ASP A 126 -27.85 3.37 -4.27
C ASP A 126 -28.17 4.27 -5.47
N ASN A 127 -27.66 5.51 -5.47
CA ASN A 127 -27.85 6.49 -6.54
C ASN A 127 -26.49 6.99 -7.05
N SER A 128 -26.18 6.74 -8.31
CA SER A 128 -24.92 7.15 -8.96
C SER A 128 -24.70 8.67 -8.99
N GLY A 129 -25.77 9.47 -8.88
CA GLY A 129 -25.71 10.93 -8.75
C GLY A 129 -25.16 11.43 -7.40
N ALA A 130 -25.03 10.56 -6.40
CA ALA A 130 -24.55 10.92 -5.06
C ALA A 130 -23.02 10.85 -4.91
N CYS A 131 -22.26 10.86 -6.01
CA CYS A 131 -20.81 10.68 -5.96
C CYS A 131 -20.09 11.73 -5.10
N SER A 132 -20.55 12.98 -5.11
CA SER A 132 -20.00 14.08 -4.30
C SER A 132 -20.76 14.32 -3.00
N THR A 133 -21.99 13.85 -2.87
CA THR A 133 -22.84 14.10 -1.69
C THR A 133 -22.81 12.91 -0.74
N GLY A 134 -22.27 13.08 0.47
CA GLY A 134 -22.25 12.04 1.49
C GLY A 134 -21.02 11.13 1.43
N VAL A 135 -19.83 11.73 1.41
CA VAL A 135 -18.55 11.03 1.65
C VAL A 135 -18.70 10.19 2.92
N PRO A 136 -18.33 8.90 2.89
CA PRO A 136 -18.45 8.05 4.08
C PRO A 136 -17.57 8.59 5.21
N ASP A 137 -18.00 8.40 6.45
CA ASP A 137 -17.16 8.71 7.61
C ASP A 137 -15.96 7.76 7.61
N LEU A 138 -14.76 8.31 7.41
CA LEU A 138 -13.50 7.56 7.36
C LEU A 138 -12.85 7.39 8.76
N THR A 139 -13.46 7.96 9.80
CA THR A 139 -12.95 7.95 11.17
C THR A 139 -13.58 6.86 12.05
N GLY A 140 -14.84 6.52 11.78
CA GLY A 140 -15.58 5.41 12.39
C GLY A 140 -15.61 4.16 11.50
N SER A 141 -16.29 3.11 11.94
CA SER A 141 -16.63 1.97 11.06
C SER A 141 -17.77 2.37 10.14
N PRO A 142 -17.56 2.54 8.82
CA PRO A 142 -18.63 2.88 7.90
C PRO A 142 -19.64 1.73 7.83
N LEU A 143 -20.93 2.06 7.76
CA LEU A 143 -22.04 1.08 7.80
C LEU A 143 -22.05 0.11 6.60
N ALA A 144 -21.42 0.47 5.49
CA ALA A 144 -21.36 -0.36 4.28
C ALA A 144 -20.07 -0.11 3.50
N GLY A 145 -19.33 -1.18 3.22
CA GLY A 145 -18.10 -1.16 2.44
C GLY A 145 -16.98 -1.96 3.10
N HIS A 146 -15.78 -1.83 2.55
CA HIS A 146 -14.57 -2.42 3.13
C HIS A 146 -13.32 -1.62 2.75
N ASP A 147 -12.29 -1.77 3.57
CA ASP A 147 -10.96 -1.26 3.27
C ASP A 147 -10.31 -2.02 2.12
N MET A 148 -9.67 -1.26 1.25
CA MET A 148 -8.94 -1.80 0.11
C MET A 148 -7.42 -1.84 0.34
N LEU A 149 -6.95 -1.24 1.43
CA LEU A 149 -5.55 -1.17 1.83
C LEU A 149 -5.32 -1.98 3.11
N SER A 150 -4.13 -2.52 3.24
CA SER A 150 -3.66 -3.10 4.50
C SER A 150 -3.01 -2.03 5.37
N ASP A 151 -2.83 -2.34 6.65
CA ASP A 151 -2.17 -1.44 7.60
C ASP A 151 -0.81 -0.95 7.07
N ASN A 152 -0.52 0.31 7.36
CA ASN A 152 0.68 1.01 6.92
C ASN A 152 0.81 1.27 5.40
N MET A 153 -0.24 1.02 4.62
CA MET A 153 -0.31 1.42 3.21
C MET A 153 -1.04 2.75 3.04
N ARG A 154 -0.73 3.46 1.96
CA ARG A 154 -1.40 4.70 1.56
C ARG A 154 -1.52 4.80 0.05
N VAL A 155 -2.52 5.52 -0.41
CA VAL A 155 -2.65 5.89 -1.83
C VAL A 155 -1.99 7.25 -2.03
N SER A 156 -1.01 7.31 -2.92
CA SER A 156 -0.39 8.58 -3.32
C SER A 156 -1.03 9.17 -4.57
N LYS A 157 -1.51 8.29 -5.46
CA LYS A 157 -2.10 8.69 -6.73
C LYS A 157 -3.17 7.69 -7.14
N LEU A 158 -4.36 8.19 -7.46
CA LEU A 158 -5.39 7.44 -8.15
C LEU A 158 -6.07 8.37 -9.15
N GLU A 159 -5.90 8.08 -10.44
CA GLU A 159 -6.50 8.83 -11.53
C GLU A 159 -7.24 7.86 -12.46
N VAL A 160 -8.47 8.21 -12.83
CA VAL A 160 -9.27 7.47 -13.82
C VAL A 160 -9.65 8.46 -14.90
N ASN A 161 -8.95 8.41 -16.03
CA ASN A 161 -9.11 9.38 -17.11
C ASN A 161 -9.76 8.73 -18.32
N ALA A 162 -10.84 9.33 -18.85
CA ALA A 162 -11.40 8.93 -20.13
C ALA A 162 -10.42 9.30 -21.26
N LEU A 163 -10.05 8.33 -22.10
CA LEU A 163 -9.25 8.59 -23.28
C LEU A 163 -10.13 9.21 -24.37
N LYS A 164 -9.69 10.36 -24.86
CA LYS A 164 -10.34 11.10 -25.94
C LYS A 164 -9.63 10.82 -27.26
N ASP A 165 -10.39 10.76 -28.34
CA ASP A 165 -9.83 10.70 -29.70
C ASP A 165 -9.20 12.06 -30.09
N SER A 166 -8.56 12.12 -31.26
CA SER A 166 -7.94 13.36 -31.78
C SER A 166 -8.93 14.51 -32.01
N VAL A 167 -10.24 14.24 -31.94
CA VAL A 167 -11.34 15.20 -32.15
C VAL A 167 -12.00 15.58 -30.82
N GLY A 168 -11.57 14.97 -29.70
CA GLY A 168 -12.08 15.23 -28.35
C GLY A 168 -13.25 14.35 -27.91
N ASN A 169 -13.68 13.37 -28.70
CA ASN A 169 -14.77 12.46 -28.34
C ASN A 169 -14.28 11.34 -27.42
N GLU A 170 -15.14 10.89 -26.51
CA GLU A 170 -14.84 9.74 -25.65
C GLU A 170 -14.77 8.44 -26.45
N THR A 171 -13.64 7.74 -26.36
CA THR A 171 -13.41 6.47 -27.07
C THR A 171 -14.06 5.27 -26.38
N GLY A 172 -14.53 5.45 -25.14
CA GLY A 172 -14.93 4.34 -24.26
C GLY A 172 -13.74 3.57 -23.65
N LEU A 173 -12.51 4.04 -23.88
CA LEU A 173 -11.32 3.57 -23.18
C LEU A 173 -11.02 4.50 -22.00
N TYR A 174 -10.59 3.91 -20.90
CA TYR A 174 -10.23 4.63 -19.68
C TYR A 174 -8.82 4.24 -19.25
N GLU A 175 -7.98 5.23 -18.97
CA GLU A 175 -6.68 5.03 -18.37
C GLU A 175 -6.82 5.10 -16.84
N VAL A 176 -6.42 4.03 -16.16
CA VAL A 176 -6.40 3.96 -14.69
C VAL A 176 -4.94 3.96 -14.23
N LYS A 177 -4.58 4.97 -13.45
CA LYS A 177 -3.26 5.11 -12.81
C LYS A 177 -3.41 5.01 -11.31
N LEU A 178 -2.70 4.08 -10.69
CA LEU A 178 -2.72 3.84 -9.25
C LEU A 178 -1.28 3.77 -8.71
N THR A 179 -1.00 4.54 -7.67
CA THR A 179 0.24 4.48 -6.89
C THR A 179 -0.10 4.21 -5.43
N VAL A 180 0.35 3.05 -4.94
CA VAL A 180 0.25 2.65 -3.53
C VAL A 180 1.64 2.62 -2.93
N ILE A 181 1.77 3.17 -1.73
CA ILE A 181 3.01 3.23 -0.97
C ILE A 181 2.81 2.53 0.36
N TYR A 182 3.78 1.72 0.78
CA TYR A 182 3.90 1.19 2.12
C TYR A 182 5.10 1.83 2.80
N GLY A 183 4.96 2.21 4.06
CA GLY A 183 6.04 2.74 4.89
C GLY A 183 5.62 3.94 5.74
N ASP A 184 6.48 4.33 6.66
CA ASP A 184 6.29 5.49 7.53
C ASP A 184 6.56 6.81 6.80
N ASP A 185 6.03 7.91 7.34
CA ASP A 185 6.03 9.24 6.69
C ASP A 185 7.45 9.80 6.49
N ASP A 186 8.36 9.50 7.42
CA ASP A 186 9.75 9.92 7.36
C ASP A 186 10.52 9.23 6.22
N LEU A 187 10.06 8.06 5.78
CA LEU A 187 10.66 7.26 4.71
C LEU A 187 10.18 7.64 3.30
N ILE A 188 9.23 8.57 3.16
CA ILE A 188 8.58 8.90 1.88
C ILE A 188 8.92 10.33 1.45
N ASP A 189 9.21 10.51 0.16
CA ASP A 189 9.42 11.80 -0.51
C ASP A 189 8.54 11.87 -1.77
N GLY A 190 7.36 12.47 -1.62
CA GLY A 190 6.33 12.49 -2.66
C GLY A 190 5.84 11.07 -3.00
N ASP A 191 5.98 10.67 -4.26
CA ASP A 191 5.56 9.35 -4.78
C ASP A 191 6.67 8.29 -4.70
N LYS A 192 7.71 8.50 -3.89
CA LYS A 192 8.92 7.65 -3.84
C LYS A 192 9.35 7.37 -2.40
N CYS A 193 9.99 6.22 -2.21
CA CYS A 193 10.74 5.95 -0.98
C CYS A 193 12.05 6.72 -0.96
N LYS A 194 12.38 7.34 0.16
CA LYS A 194 13.70 7.95 0.40
C LYS A 194 14.77 6.86 0.41
N GLY A 195 15.85 7.11 -0.32
CA GLY A 195 17.06 6.29 -0.23
C GLY A 195 17.92 6.70 0.96
N GLN A 196 18.77 5.78 1.44
CA GLN A 196 19.86 6.06 2.39
C GLN A 196 19.44 6.52 3.80
N VAL A 197 18.15 6.48 4.13
CA VAL A 197 17.65 6.67 5.51
C VAL A 197 17.50 5.34 6.22
N ALA A 198 17.76 5.32 7.53
CA ALA A 198 17.52 4.12 8.33
C ALA A 198 16.04 3.73 8.25
N GLY A 199 15.76 2.50 7.80
CA GLY A 199 14.39 2.03 7.62
C GLY A 199 13.88 2.08 6.18
N SER A 200 14.62 2.68 5.23
CA SER A 200 14.22 2.71 3.81
C SER A 200 14.00 1.31 3.22
N GLN A 201 14.58 0.27 3.82
CA GLN A 201 14.34 -1.12 3.44
C GLN A 201 12.90 -1.60 3.66
N TRP A 202 12.13 -0.90 4.50
CA TRP A 202 10.74 -1.18 4.83
C TRP A 202 9.76 -0.32 4.04
N CYS A 203 10.23 0.51 3.12
CA CYS A 203 9.38 1.29 2.23
C CYS A 203 9.24 0.59 0.87
N SER A 204 8.02 0.57 0.33
CA SER A 204 7.71 -0.03 -0.98
C SER A 204 6.74 0.86 -1.75
N VAL A 205 7.02 1.10 -3.03
CA VAL A 205 6.12 1.82 -3.95
C VAL A 205 5.71 0.90 -5.08
N VAL A 206 4.42 0.82 -5.35
CA VAL A 206 3.85 0.11 -6.49
C VAL A 206 3.09 1.09 -7.36
N ASN A 207 3.48 1.13 -8.64
CA ASN A 207 2.84 1.96 -9.67
C ASN A 207 2.19 1.06 -10.71
N TYR A 208 0.89 1.22 -10.89
CA TYR A 208 0.12 0.57 -11.94
C TYR A 208 -0.46 1.60 -12.89
N SER A 209 -0.42 1.28 -14.19
CA SER A 209 -1.07 2.04 -15.24
C SER A 209 -1.66 1.04 -16.22
N THR A 210 -2.96 1.10 -16.46
CA THR A 210 -3.65 0.21 -17.39
C THR A 210 -4.72 0.96 -18.18
N ILE A 211 -5.08 0.43 -19.35
CA ILE A 211 -6.16 0.95 -20.18
C ILE A 211 -7.28 -0.08 -20.21
N VAL A 212 -8.49 0.35 -19.92
CA VAL A 212 -9.69 -0.50 -19.79
C VAL A 212 -10.73 -0.05 -20.79
N PHE A 213 -11.33 -1.00 -21.51
CA PHE A 213 -12.46 -0.75 -22.39
C PHE A 213 -13.78 -0.94 -21.63
N LYS A 214 -14.68 0.06 -21.68
CA LYS A 214 -16.04 -0.03 -21.12
C LYS A 214 -16.91 -0.92 -22.02
N ARG A 215 -17.38 -2.05 -21.49
CA ARG A 215 -18.08 -3.08 -22.27
C ARG A 215 -19.56 -2.76 -22.47
N ILE A 216 -20.20 -2.19 -21.45
CA ILE A 216 -21.62 -1.86 -21.45
C ILE A 216 -21.73 -0.34 -21.59
N LYS A 217 -22.44 0.12 -22.63
CA LYS A 217 -22.75 1.54 -22.84
C LYS A 217 -24.07 1.90 -22.18
#